data_AF-A0A0H3XJR3-F1
#
_entry.id   AF-A0A0H3XJR3-F1
#
_cell.length_a   1.000
_cell.length_b   1.000
_cell.length_c   1.000
_cell.angle_alpha   90.00
_cell.angle_beta   90.00
_cell.angle_gamma   90.00
#
_symmetry.space_group_name_H-M   'P 1'
#
loop_
_entity.id
_entity.type
_entity.pdbx_description
1 polymer ?
#
loop_
_entity_poly.entity_id
_entity_poly.type
_entity_poly.pdbx_seq_one_letter_code
_entity_poly.pdbx_strand_id
1 'polypeptide(L)'
;MKKLKDKIIWSDILSFIFGFFGIMFGSLSAISLEPFWNPNEKVRDTHSFIFTLLSIFFDSLSVLSAFGAYRSGTKLYNLQKTTMQNTQSLGHQYERWAFRCDLLSFIFGIGGLIFGAVSLITLFPLTFNEYVSWWGTITSVCFDTISCFLVVCALCFFRQSIKLPN
;
A
#
# COMPACT_ATOMS: atom_id res chain seq x y z
N MET A 1 0.46 -12.18 -23.58
CA MET A 1 0.59 -10.81 -23.03
C MET A 1 -0.70 -10.30 -22.38
N LYS A 2 -1.89 -10.40 -23.02
CA LYS A 2 -3.17 -9.92 -22.45
C LYS A 2 -3.48 -10.44 -21.03
N LYS A 3 -3.43 -11.76 -20.81
CA LYS A 3 -3.60 -12.37 -19.47
C LYS A 3 -2.64 -11.85 -18.40
N LEU A 4 -1.43 -11.41 -18.79
CA LEU A 4 -0.43 -10.89 -17.86
C LEU A 4 -0.73 -9.42 -17.50
N LYS A 5 -1.20 -8.63 -18.47
CA LYS A 5 -1.67 -7.25 -18.27
C LYS A 5 -2.91 -7.21 -17.37
N ASP A 6 -3.87 -8.11 -17.61
CA ASP A 6 -5.07 -8.22 -16.78
C ASP A 6 -4.71 -8.58 -15.32
N LYS A 7 -3.71 -9.45 -15.13
CA LYS A 7 -3.21 -9.82 -13.80
C LYS A 7 -2.59 -8.63 -13.06
N ILE A 8 -1.83 -7.78 -13.75
CA ILE A 8 -1.23 -6.57 -13.16
C ILE A 8 -2.34 -5.63 -12.67
N ILE A 9 -3.30 -5.30 -13.55
CA ILE A 9 -4.42 -4.42 -13.22
C ILE A 9 -5.22 -4.94 -12.02
N TRP A 10 -5.54 -6.23 -11.99
CA TRP A 10 -6.26 -6.82 -10.87
C TRP A 10 -5.46 -6.75 -9.56
N SER A 11 -4.15 -6.97 -9.63
CA SER A 11 -3.24 -6.90 -8.48
C SER A 11 -3.16 -5.47 -7.94
N ASP A 12 -3.11 -4.46 -8.82
CA ASP A 12 -3.10 -3.04 -8.42
C ASP A 12 -4.44 -2.62 -7.82
N ILE A 13 -5.56 -3.07 -8.38
CA ILE A 13 -6.90 -2.80 -7.81
C ILE A 13 -7.02 -3.41 -6.41
N LEU A 14 -6.58 -4.66 -6.23
CA LEU A 14 -6.58 -5.31 -4.91
C LEU A 14 -5.67 -4.58 -3.92
N SER A 15 -4.47 -4.18 -4.36
CA SER A 15 -3.54 -3.38 -3.57
C SER A 15 -4.20 -2.08 -3.10
N PHE A 16 -4.86 -1.35 -4.01
CA PHE A 16 -5.59 -0.14 -3.68
C PHE A 16 -6.71 -0.37 -2.66
N ILE A 17 -7.56 -1.38 -2.89
CA ILE A 17 -8.70 -1.67 -2.00
C ILE A 17 -8.19 -1.99 -0.59
N PHE A 18 -7.19 -2.86 -0.46
CA PHE A 18 -6.65 -3.23 0.84
C PHE A 18 -5.90 -2.08 1.50
N GLY A 19 -5.09 -1.32 0.76
CA GLY A 19 -4.40 -0.14 1.28
C GLY A 19 -5.37 0.95 1.76
N PHE A 20 -6.49 1.14 1.05
CA PHE A 20 -7.53 2.07 1.49
C PHE A 20 -8.18 1.64 2.81
N PHE A 21 -8.50 0.35 2.97
CA PHE A 21 -9.00 -0.16 4.24
C PHE A 21 -7.96 -0.05 5.37
N GLY A 22 -6.68 -0.31 5.07
CA GLY A 22 -5.57 -0.09 5.99
C GLY A 22 -5.55 1.34 6.53
N ILE A 23 -5.52 2.33 5.64
CA ILE A 23 -5.58 3.77 6.00
C ILE A 23 -6.80 4.10 6.87
N MET A 24 -7.98 3.58 6.51
CA MET A 24 -9.22 3.81 7.27
C MET A 24 -9.11 3.26 8.69
N PHE A 25 -8.62 2.03 8.86
CA PHE A 25 -8.46 1.42 10.18
C PHE A 25 -7.31 2.06 10.97
N GLY A 26 -6.19 2.41 10.34
CA GLY A 26 -5.11 3.15 10.99
C GLY A 26 -5.58 4.53 11.49
N SER A 27 -6.38 5.24 10.70
CA SER A 27 -6.98 6.52 11.12
C SER A 27 -7.95 6.34 12.29
N LEU A 28 -8.81 5.31 12.24
CA LEU A 28 -9.71 4.96 13.33
C LEU A 28 -8.96 4.56 14.61
N SER A 29 -7.81 3.89 14.47
CA SER A 29 -6.94 3.57 15.60
C SER A 29 -6.46 4.84 16.30
N ALA A 30 -5.92 5.81 15.56
CA ALA A 30 -5.48 7.08 16.14
C ALA A 30 -6.63 7.87 16.77
N ILE A 31 -7.78 7.94 16.09
CA ILE A 31 -8.98 8.63 16.60
C ILE A 31 -9.50 7.95 17.88
N SER A 32 -9.40 6.62 17.98
CA SER A 32 -9.95 5.89 19.11
C SER A 32 -9.21 6.09 20.42
N LEU A 33 -7.96 6.59 20.39
CA LEU A 33 -7.18 6.95 21.57
C LEU A 33 -7.68 8.27 22.21
N GLU A 34 -8.34 9.12 21.43
CA GLU A 34 -8.79 10.42 21.91
C GLU A 34 -9.95 10.34 22.93
N PRO A 35 -9.99 11.19 23.97
CA PRO A 35 -10.99 11.12 25.04
C PRO A 35 -12.45 11.23 24.57
N PHE A 36 -12.70 11.86 23.42
CA PHE A 36 -14.05 12.00 22.86
C PHE A 36 -14.60 10.69 22.28
N TRP A 37 -13.74 9.71 21.93
CA TRP A 37 -14.18 8.45 21.34
C TRP A 37 -14.95 7.59 22.36
N ASN A 38 -14.41 7.50 23.57
CA ASN A 38 -15.06 6.85 24.70
C ASN A 38 -14.51 7.42 26.01
N PRO A 39 -15.35 7.72 27.02
CA PRO A 39 -14.86 8.22 28.31
C PRO A 39 -14.00 7.19 29.07
N ASN A 40 -14.13 5.89 28.79
CA ASN A 40 -13.34 4.83 29.42
C ASN A 40 -12.04 4.55 28.65
N GLU A 41 -10.91 4.82 29.28
CA GLU A 41 -9.55 4.62 28.74
C GLU A 41 -9.29 3.17 28.29
N LYS A 42 -9.66 2.16 29.10
CA LYS A 42 -9.44 0.75 28.73
C LYS A 42 -10.20 0.33 27.48
N VAL A 43 -11.36 0.93 27.24
CA VAL A 43 -12.16 0.66 26.04
C VAL A 43 -11.52 1.34 24.82
N ARG A 44 -10.99 2.56 24.98
CA ARG A 44 -10.21 3.25 23.93
C ARG A 44 -8.99 2.45 23.51
N ASP A 45 -8.20 1.97 24.48
CA ASP A 45 -7.00 1.16 24.21
C ASP A 45 -7.35 -0.14 23.47
N THR A 46 -8.42 -0.80 23.89
CA THR A 46 -8.88 -2.04 23.25
C THR A 46 -9.32 -1.80 21.81
N HIS A 47 -10.09 -0.72 21.56
CA HIS A 47 -10.51 -0.35 20.22
C HIS A 47 -9.31 0.04 19.34
N SER A 48 -8.38 0.84 19.86
CA SER A 48 -7.14 1.21 19.15
C SER A 48 -6.33 -0.03 18.78
N PHE A 49 -6.15 -0.97 19.71
CA PHE A 49 -5.47 -2.23 19.44
C PHE A 49 -6.12 -3.03 18.31
N ILE A 50 -7.46 -3.19 18.34
CA ILE A 50 -8.19 -3.93 17.30
C ILE A 50 -8.04 -3.23 15.94
N PHE A 51 -8.17 -1.91 15.89
CA PHE A 51 -8.02 -1.14 14.65
C PHE A 51 -6.59 -1.19 14.10
N THR A 52 -5.57 -1.09 14.96
CA THR A 52 -4.17 -1.25 14.57
C THR A 52 -3.92 -2.64 14.00
N LEU A 53 -4.48 -3.70 14.61
CA LEU A 53 -4.34 -5.07 14.11
C LEU A 53 -4.99 -5.23 12.72
N LEU A 54 -6.20 -4.68 12.54
CA LEU A 54 -6.88 -4.68 11.25
C LEU A 54 -6.10 -3.89 10.19
N SER A 55 -5.57 -2.71 10.54
CA SER A 55 -4.72 -1.91 9.65
C SER A 55 -3.56 -2.75 9.14
N ILE A 56 -2.75 -3.30 10.04
CA ILE A 56 -1.57 -4.12 9.69
C ILE A 56 -1.94 -5.29 8.81
N PHE A 57 -3.07 -5.96 9.08
CA PHE A 57 -3.55 -7.07 8.26
C PHE A 57 -3.85 -6.63 6.83
N PHE A 58 -4.60 -5.53 6.66
CA PHE A 58 -4.94 -4.99 5.34
C PHE A 58 -3.73 -4.39 4.62
N ASP A 59 -2.84 -3.69 5.33
CA ASP A 59 -1.59 -3.17 4.79
C ASP A 59 -0.68 -4.32 4.30
N SER A 60 -0.66 -5.45 5.02
CA SER A 60 0.09 -6.64 4.61
C SER A 60 -0.47 -7.23 3.31
N LEU A 61 -1.80 -7.34 3.18
CA LEU A 61 -2.44 -7.80 1.95
C LEU A 61 -2.21 -6.85 0.78
N SER A 62 -2.20 -5.54 1.05
CA SER A 62 -1.89 -4.49 0.07
C SER A 62 -0.47 -4.66 -0.47
N VAL A 63 0.53 -4.73 0.43
CA VAL A 63 1.94 -4.90 0.06
C VAL A 63 2.19 -6.20 -0.70
N LEU A 64 1.55 -7.31 -0.31
CA LEU A 64 1.63 -8.57 -1.05
C LEU A 64 1.04 -8.46 -2.46
N SER A 65 -0.04 -7.71 -2.61
CA SER A 65 -0.69 -7.47 -3.91
C SER A 65 0.17 -6.56 -4.79
N ALA A 66 0.76 -5.48 -4.25
CA ALA A 66 1.72 -4.63 -4.96
C ALA A 66 2.96 -5.42 -5.42
N PHE A 67 3.49 -6.30 -4.56
CA PHE A 67 4.59 -7.19 -4.93
C PHE A 67 4.20 -8.15 -6.06
N GLY A 68 2.97 -8.65 -6.05
CA GLY A 68 2.40 -9.47 -7.13
C GLY A 68 2.35 -8.75 -8.48
N ALA A 69 1.97 -7.46 -8.47
CA ALA A 69 1.95 -6.59 -9.64
C ALA A 69 3.37 -6.37 -10.18
N TYR A 70 4.28 -5.95 -9.30
CA TYR A 70 5.69 -5.71 -9.62
C TYR A 70 6.35 -6.95 -10.25
N ARG A 71 6.15 -8.14 -9.66
CA ARG A 71 6.71 -9.38 -10.20
C ARG A 71 6.12 -9.73 -11.57
N SER A 72 4.80 -9.58 -11.71
CA SER A 72 4.10 -9.89 -12.96
C SER A 72 4.50 -8.96 -14.09
N GLY A 73 4.66 -7.67 -13.81
CA GLY A 73 5.06 -6.74 -14.84
C GLY A 73 6.57 -6.69 -15.08
N THR A 74 7.43 -7.03 -14.11
CA THR A 74 8.85 -7.34 -14.41
C THR A 74 8.95 -8.48 -15.43
N LYS A 75 8.11 -9.52 -15.30
CA LYS A 75 8.03 -10.61 -16.27
C LYS A 75 7.53 -10.12 -17.64
N LEU A 76 6.57 -9.19 -17.68
CA LEU A 76 6.09 -8.57 -18.92
C LEU A 76 7.22 -7.80 -19.62
N TYR A 77 7.94 -6.97 -18.86
CA TYR A 77 9.06 -6.17 -19.36
C TYR A 77 10.17 -7.04 -19.95
N ASN A 78 10.54 -8.14 -19.28
CA ASN A 78 11.55 -9.07 -19.79
C ASN A 78 11.11 -9.77 -21.09
N LEU A 79 9.82 -10.12 -21.21
CA LEU A 79 9.25 -10.71 -22.43
C LEU A 79 9.21 -9.69 -23.59
N GLN A 80 8.84 -8.43 -23.32
CA GLN A 80 8.87 -7.37 -24.33
C GLN A 80 10.30 -7.06 -24.77
N LYS A 81 11.27 -7.03 -23.86
CA LYS A 81 12.69 -6.82 -24.18
C LYS A 81 13.28 -7.91 -25.07
N THR A 82 12.80 -9.15 -24.95
CA THR A 82 13.20 -10.27 -25.84
C THR A 82 12.49 -10.25 -27.18
N THR A 83 11.31 -9.62 -27.27
CA THR A 83 10.47 -9.62 -28.49
C THR A 83 10.63 -8.36 -29.33
N MET A 84 10.93 -7.21 -28.72
CA MET A 84 11.09 -5.92 -29.40
C MET A 84 12.51 -5.40 -29.17
N GLN A 85 13.40 -5.74 -30.10
CA GLN A 85 14.58 -4.91 -30.35
C GLN A 85 14.09 -3.60 -31.00
N ASN A 86 14.28 -2.49 -30.29
CA ASN A 86 14.51 -1.18 -30.90
C ASN A 86 13.34 -0.24 -31.26
N THR A 87 12.18 -0.32 -30.60
CA THR A 87 11.13 0.72 -30.74
C THR A 87 10.86 1.39 -29.39
N GLN A 88 11.40 2.60 -29.20
CA GLN A 88 11.03 3.49 -28.08
C GLN A 88 9.64 4.10 -28.34
N SER A 89 8.58 3.28 -28.26
CA SER A 89 7.23 3.80 -28.34
C SER A 89 6.88 4.56 -27.04
N LEU A 90 6.03 5.58 -27.15
CA LEU A 90 5.54 6.36 -26.00
C LEU A 90 4.90 5.44 -24.93
N GLY A 91 4.24 4.36 -25.38
CA GLY A 91 3.66 3.33 -24.50
C GLY A 91 4.69 2.66 -23.58
N HIS A 92 5.92 2.46 -24.06
CA HIS A 92 7.00 1.86 -23.27
C HIS A 92 7.48 2.79 -22.14
N GLN A 93 7.45 4.11 -22.35
CA GLN A 93 7.78 5.07 -21.29
C GLN A 93 6.73 5.04 -20.17
N TYR A 94 5.45 4.97 -20.52
CA TYR A 94 4.36 4.85 -19.56
C TYR A 94 4.38 3.52 -18.78
N GLU A 95 4.72 2.39 -19.43
CA GLU A 95 4.96 1.13 -18.73
C GLU A 95 6.10 1.27 -17.71
N ARG A 96 7.20 1.94 -18.06
CA ARG A 96 8.33 2.18 -17.14
C ARG A 96 7.97 3.08 -15.97
N TRP A 97 7.13 4.09 -16.18
CA TRP A 97 6.63 4.94 -15.09
C TRP A 97 5.68 4.18 -14.18
N ALA A 98 4.76 3.38 -14.72
CA ALA A 98 3.91 2.49 -13.92
C ALA A 98 4.76 1.57 -13.02
N PHE A 99 5.81 0.95 -13.57
CA PHE A 99 6.73 0.12 -12.78
C PHE A 99 7.44 0.85 -11.64
N ARG A 100 7.85 2.10 -11.87
CA ARG A 100 8.48 2.91 -10.82
C ARG A 100 7.48 3.27 -9.73
N CYS A 101 6.24 3.60 -10.11
CA CYS A 101 5.16 3.87 -9.16
C CYS A 101 4.83 2.62 -8.32
N ASP A 102 4.74 1.42 -8.92
CA ASP A 102 4.52 0.16 -8.20
C ASP A 102 5.63 -0.12 -7.19
N LEU A 103 6.89 0.06 -7.60
CA LEU A 103 8.04 -0.15 -6.72
C LEU A 103 8.05 0.84 -5.55
N LEU A 104 7.80 2.13 -5.83
CA LEU A 104 7.73 3.14 -4.78
C LEU A 104 6.56 2.86 -3.83
N SER A 105 5.38 2.52 -4.35
CA SER A 105 4.24 2.11 -3.52
C SER A 105 4.62 0.96 -2.59
N PHE A 106 5.28 -0.07 -3.10
CA PHE A 106 5.75 -1.18 -2.29
C PHE A 106 6.72 -0.73 -1.17
N ILE A 107 7.67 0.15 -1.47
CA ILE A 107 8.61 0.69 -0.47
C ILE A 107 7.87 1.51 0.61
N PHE A 108 6.97 2.40 0.20
CA PHE A 108 6.19 3.21 1.13
C PHE A 108 5.26 2.34 1.98
N GLY A 109 4.62 1.32 1.41
CA GLY A 109 3.77 0.37 2.14
C GLY A 109 4.54 -0.49 3.14
N ILE A 110 5.78 -0.90 2.85
CA ILE A 110 6.66 -1.53 3.86
C ILE A 110 6.98 -0.54 4.98
N GLY A 111 7.27 0.72 4.63
CA GLY A 111 7.48 1.77 5.62
C GLY A 111 6.30 1.90 6.57
N GLY A 112 5.08 1.99 6.03
CA GLY A 112 3.83 1.98 6.78
C GLY A 112 3.74 0.78 7.73
N LEU A 113 3.87 -0.44 7.19
CA LEU A 113 3.85 -1.68 7.98
C LEU A 113 4.84 -1.70 9.15
N ILE A 114 6.07 -1.20 8.96
CA ILE A 114 7.07 -1.13 10.03
C ILE A 114 6.58 -0.20 11.15
N PHE A 115 6.09 0.98 10.81
CA PHE A 115 5.58 1.93 11.80
C PHE A 115 4.29 1.44 12.47
N GLY A 116 3.39 0.79 11.72
CA GLY A 116 2.22 0.12 12.27
C GLY A 116 2.59 -0.99 13.26
N ALA A 117 3.57 -1.83 12.92
CA ALA A 117 4.07 -2.88 13.81
C ALA A 117 4.72 -2.31 15.08
N VAL A 118 5.50 -1.23 14.97
CA VAL A 118 6.06 -0.52 16.14
C VAL A 118 4.94 0.04 17.02
N SER A 119 3.89 0.63 16.43
CA SER A 119 2.71 1.08 17.16
C SER A 119 2.03 -0.08 17.91
N LEU A 120 1.84 -1.23 17.25
CA LEU A 120 1.26 -2.41 17.90
C LEU A 120 2.11 -2.93 19.07
N ILE A 121 3.44 -3.00 18.90
CA ILE A 121 4.35 -3.44 19.97
C ILE A 121 4.27 -2.51 21.18
N THR A 122 4.16 -1.20 20.96
CA THR A 122 4.05 -0.21 22.04
C THR A 122 2.69 -0.17 22.74
N LEU A 123 1.69 -0.90 22.24
CA LEU A 123 0.41 -1.12 22.92
C LEU A 123 0.40 -2.38 23.79
N PHE A 124 1.45 -3.23 23.76
CA PHE A 124 1.53 -4.39 24.65
C PHE A 124 1.79 -3.98 26.11
N PRO A 125 1.30 -4.76 27.10
CA PRO A 125 1.41 -4.42 28.52
C PRO A 125 2.86 -4.25 29.03
N LEU A 126 3.83 -4.87 28.36
CA LEU A 126 5.26 -4.83 28.72
C LEU A 126 5.98 -3.59 28.20
N THR A 127 5.41 -2.89 27.22
CA THR A 127 6.05 -1.81 26.45
C THR A 127 5.11 -0.61 26.25
N PHE A 128 4.10 -0.48 27.13
CA PHE A 128 3.02 0.49 26.99
C PHE A 128 3.54 1.93 26.90
N ASN A 129 3.35 2.55 25.74
CA ASN A 129 3.67 3.96 25.52
C ASN A 129 2.71 4.56 24.48
N GLU A 130 1.61 5.13 24.97
CA GLU A 130 0.55 5.73 24.17
C GLU A 130 1.07 6.82 23.22
N TYR A 131 2.01 7.66 23.68
CA TYR A 131 2.59 8.73 22.85
C TYR A 131 3.35 8.17 21.64
N VAL A 132 4.17 7.14 21.85
CA VAL A 132 4.92 6.50 20.75
C VAL A 132 3.97 5.75 19.82
N SER A 133 2.93 5.09 20.36
CA SER A 133 1.91 4.42 19.56
C SER A 133 1.16 5.42 18.66
N TRP A 134 0.74 6.56 19.20
CA TRP A 134 0.04 7.61 18.44
C TRP A 134 0.89 8.14 17.28
N TRP A 135 2.15 8.51 17.54
CA TRP A 135 3.08 8.95 16.49
C TRP A 135 3.39 7.85 15.47
N GLY A 136 3.53 6.60 15.93
CA GLY A 136 3.73 5.44 15.07
C GLY A 136 2.55 5.23 14.12
N THR A 137 1.32 5.29 14.64
CA THR A 137 0.09 5.13 13.85
C THR A 137 -0.06 6.27 12.83
N ILE A 138 0.15 7.53 13.21
CA ILE A 138 0.08 8.66 12.27
C ILE A 138 1.11 8.52 11.17
N THR A 139 2.35 8.19 11.53
CA THR A 139 3.42 8.00 10.56
C THR A 139 3.07 6.85 9.60
N SER A 140 2.57 5.72 10.11
CA SER A 140 2.08 4.60 9.30
C SER A 140 1.05 5.07 8.27
N VAL A 141 -0.02 5.72 8.74
CA VAL A 141 -1.12 6.21 7.89
C VAL A 141 -0.62 7.15 6.79
N CYS A 142 0.34 8.03 7.09
CA CYS A 142 0.95 8.90 6.10
C CYS A 142 1.69 8.12 5.00
N PHE A 143 2.51 7.12 5.39
CA PHE A 143 3.20 6.25 4.45
C PHE A 143 2.22 5.42 3.61
N ASP A 144 1.18 4.87 4.22
CA ASP A 144 0.15 4.07 3.55
C ASP A 144 -0.67 4.94 2.57
N THR A 145 -0.94 6.20 2.92
CA THR A 145 -1.62 7.16 2.03
C THR A 145 -0.77 7.48 0.80
N ILE A 146 0.53 7.73 0.98
CA ILE A 146 1.45 7.97 -0.15
C ILE A 146 1.53 6.71 -1.02
N SER A 147 1.62 5.53 -0.41
CA SER A 147 1.61 4.25 -1.12
C SER A 147 0.34 4.09 -1.96
N CYS A 148 -0.82 4.30 -1.37
CA CYS A 148 -2.12 4.19 -2.03
C CYS A 148 -2.24 5.16 -3.22
N PHE A 149 -1.79 6.40 -3.06
CA PHE A 149 -1.74 7.37 -4.15
C PHE A 149 -0.83 6.90 -5.31
N LEU A 150 0.33 6.32 -5.00
CA LEU A 150 1.25 5.78 -6.00
C LEU A 150 0.64 4.60 -6.79
N VAL A 151 -0.16 3.73 -6.16
CA VAL A 151 -0.89 2.66 -6.85
C VAL A 151 -1.88 3.24 -7.86
N VAL A 152 -2.62 4.30 -7.49
CA VAL A 152 -3.55 4.98 -8.41
C VAL A 152 -2.79 5.58 -9.61
N CYS A 153 -1.65 6.22 -9.36
CA CYS A 153 -0.79 6.72 -10.43
C CYS A 153 -0.28 5.59 -11.34
N ALA A 154 0.13 4.45 -10.78
CA ALA A 154 0.58 3.30 -11.55
C ALA A 154 -0.52 2.75 -12.46
N LEU A 155 -1.74 2.57 -11.93
CA LEU A 155 -2.92 2.18 -12.70
C LEU A 155 -3.22 3.14 -13.85
N CYS A 156 -3.14 4.45 -13.60
CA CYS A 156 -3.35 5.49 -14.62
C CYS A 156 -2.31 5.39 -15.74
N PHE A 157 -1.02 5.31 -15.40
CA PHE A 157 0.06 5.18 -16.39
C PHE A 157 -0.02 3.86 -17.16
N PHE A 158 -0.32 2.75 -16.48
CA PHE A 158 -0.46 1.44 -17.12
C PHE A 158 -1.67 1.38 -18.06
N ARG A 159 -2.79 2.01 -17.69
CA ARG A 159 -3.95 2.12 -18.58
C ARG A 159 -3.67 2.99 -19.80
N GLN A 160 -2.86 4.05 -19.63
CA GLN A 160 -2.44 4.92 -20.72
C GLN A 160 -1.49 4.21 -21.69
N SER A 161 -0.59 3.35 -21.18
CA SER A 161 0.29 2.54 -22.02
C SER A 161 -0.45 1.51 -22.87
N ILE A 162 -1.59 0.98 -22.41
CA ILE A 162 -2.43 0.06 -23.19
C ILE A 162 -3.16 0.77 -24.33
N LYS A 163 -3.53 2.05 -24.16
CA LYS A 163 -4.27 2.83 -25.17
C LYS A 163 -3.41 3.31 -26.32
N LEU A 164 -2.12 3.51 -26.08
CA LEU A 164 -1.18 3.96 -27.11
C LEU A 164 -0.74 2.76 -27.96
N PRO A 165 -0.76 2.86 -29.30
CA PRO A 165 -0.23 1.80 -30.14
C PRO A 165 1.28 1.66 -29.88
N ASN A 166 1.71 0.43 -29.61
CA ASN A 166 3.13 0.06 -29.50
C ASN A 166 3.81 0.06 -30.85
#